data_AF-A0A1V4I5F7-F1
#
_entry.id   AF-A0A1V4I5F7-F1
#
_cell.length_a   1.000
_cell.length_b   1.000
_cell.length_c   1.000
_cell.angle_alpha   90.00
_cell.angle_beta   90.00
_cell.angle_gamma   90.00
#
_symmetry.space_group_name_H-M   'P 1'
#
loop_
_entity.id
_entity.type
_entity.pdbx_description
1 polymer ?
#
loop_
_entity_poly.entity_id
_entity_poly.type
_entity_poly.pdbx_seq_one_letter_code
_entity_poly.pdbx_strand_id
1 'polypeptide(L)'
;MKDFHNIVSTEEYNSFKEVNDKVFITEYNHVYVDSFKDTEWDNKNKTEELAKFIALEESNKNYPKTVLENEKVLSNYLDLLKRNNIKPILVVCPVSKMYSKYFSKELMQRFYNSINKLKKIYSFHVYDFFTSNLFCDNDFYDFTHLNEVGSEKLTNILNDIIS
;
A
#
# COMPACT_ATOMS: atom_id res chain seq x y z
N MET A 1 3.76 -2.98 -24.33
CA MET A 1 3.35 -1.95 -23.36
C MET A 1 4.61 -1.41 -22.71
N LYS A 2 4.91 -0.12 -22.82
CA LYS A 2 6.11 0.47 -22.20
C LYS A 2 5.84 0.65 -20.70
N ASP A 3 6.78 0.21 -19.89
CA ASP A 3 6.76 0.33 -18.43
C ASP A 3 7.24 1.73 -18.06
N PHE A 4 6.29 2.63 -17.77
CA PHE A 4 6.56 4.03 -17.43
C PHE A 4 6.82 4.23 -15.94
N HIS A 5 6.76 3.17 -15.11
CA HIS A 5 7.03 3.30 -13.67
C HIS A 5 8.52 3.46 -13.35
N ASN A 6 9.40 3.28 -14.35
CA ASN A 6 10.85 3.27 -14.19
C ASN A 6 11.58 4.38 -14.97
N ILE A 7 10.90 5.45 -15.35
CA ILE A 7 11.58 6.65 -15.87
C ILE A 7 11.07 7.83 -15.06
N VAL A 8 11.61 8.00 -13.87
CA VAL A 8 11.81 9.33 -13.33
C VAL A 8 13.25 9.66 -13.70
N SER A 9 13.45 10.55 -14.67
CA SER A 9 14.80 11.01 -14.98
C SER A 9 15.42 11.62 -13.72
N THR A 10 16.75 11.61 -13.60
CA THR A 10 17.43 12.27 -12.47
C THR A 10 17.02 13.74 -12.33
N GLU A 11 16.61 14.37 -13.43
CA GLU A 11 16.06 15.73 -13.48
C GLU A 11 14.64 15.83 -12.90
N GLU A 12 13.74 14.88 -13.19
CA GLU A 12 12.41 14.85 -12.58
C GLU A 12 12.50 14.56 -11.08
N TYR A 13 13.37 13.65 -10.64
CA TYR A 13 13.59 13.39 -9.21
C TYR A 13 14.12 14.63 -8.49
N ASN A 14 15.07 15.35 -9.09
CA ASN A 14 15.62 16.58 -8.52
C ASN A 14 14.60 17.73 -8.52
N SER A 15 13.74 17.83 -9.54
CA SER A 15 12.62 18.77 -9.59
C SER A 15 11.60 18.48 -8.47
N PHE A 16 11.18 17.23 -8.32
CA PHE A 16 10.30 16.79 -7.23
C PHE A 16 10.93 17.03 -5.85
N LYS A 17 12.23 16.80 -5.71
CA LYS A 17 12.96 17.06 -4.48
C LYS A 17 13.08 18.55 -4.16
N GLU A 18 13.38 19.40 -5.13
CA GLU A 18 13.41 20.86 -4.93
C GLU A 18 12.05 21.43 -4.55
N VAL A 19 10.98 20.93 -5.16
CA VAL A 19 9.60 21.31 -4.80
C VAL A 19 9.27 20.83 -3.39
N ASN A 20 9.63 19.58 -3.04
CA ASN A 20 9.41 19.06 -1.69
C ASN A 20 10.24 19.81 -0.64
N ASP A 21 11.51 20.08 -0.88
CA ASP A 21 12.37 20.78 0.09
C ASP A 21 11.90 22.23 0.31
N LYS A 22 11.28 22.87 -0.69
CA LYS A 22 10.67 24.22 -0.55
C LYS A 22 9.30 24.20 0.13
N VAL A 23 8.51 23.14 -0.03
CA VAL A 23 7.15 23.03 0.54
C VAL A 23 7.14 22.42 1.94
N PHE A 24 8.06 21.50 2.27
CA PHE A 24 7.97 20.67 3.48
C PHE A 24 8.84 21.15 4.66
N ILE A 25 9.67 22.19 4.53
CA ILE A 25 10.56 22.60 5.65
C ILE A 25 9.93 23.66 6.57
N THR A 26 8.85 24.34 6.18
CA THR A 26 8.31 25.47 6.97
C THR A 26 6.95 25.26 7.64
N GLU A 27 6.21 24.19 7.36
CA GLU A 27 4.85 24.00 7.91
C GLU A 27 4.55 22.57 8.40
N TYR A 28 5.49 21.97 9.13
CA TYR A 28 5.35 20.60 9.69
C TYR A 28 4.26 20.45 10.77
N ASN A 29 3.47 21.48 11.08
CA ASN A 29 2.42 21.43 12.10
C ASN A 29 1.00 21.74 11.62
N HIS A 30 0.73 22.06 10.33
CA HIS A 30 -0.64 22.41 9.93
C HIS A 30 -1.10 22.05 8.50
N VAL A 31 -0.30 21.37 7.66
CA VAL A 31 -0.64 21.17 6.22
C VAL A 31 -0.90 19.71 5.80
N TYR A 32 -1.10 18.80 6.76
CA TYR A 32 -1.54 17.42 6.45
C TYR A 32 -3.05 17.17 6.65
N VAL A 33 -3.88 18.22 6.57
CA VAL A 33 -5.36 18.09 6.73
C VAL A 33 -6.16 18.78 5.62
N ASP A 34 -5.56 19.61 4.75
CA ASP A 34 -6.35 20.50 3.86
C ASP A 34 -6.25 20.18 2.35
N SER A 35 -5.42 19.21 1.93
CA SER A 35 -5.33 18.79 0.51
C SER A 35 -6.17 17.55 0.17
N PHE A 36 -6.61 16.80 1.18
CA PHE A 36 -7.78 15.94 1.11
C PHE A 36 -8.96 16.72 1.68
N LYS A 37 -9.29 17.88 1.09
CA LYS A 37 -10.67 18.34 1.22
C LYS A 37 -11.53 17.22 0.72
N ASP A 38 -12.32 16.67 1.63
CA ASP A 38 -13.56 15.93 1.47
C ASP A 38 -14.29 16.28 0.17
N THR A 39 -13.76 15.89 -0.98
CA THR A 39 -14.62 15.44 -2.05
C THR A 39 -15.09 14.12 -1.52
N GLU A 40 -16.21 14.11 -0.79
CA GLU A 40 -16.97 12.91 -0.56
C GLU A 40 -16.87 12.09 -1.85
N TRP A 41 -16.09 11.00 -1.85
CA TRP A 41 -16.33 9.96 -2.82
C TRP A 41 -17.73 9.51 -2.50
N ASP A 42 -18.70 10.16 -3.16
CA ASP A 42 -20.11 10.10 -2.84
C ASP A 42 -20.44 8.63 -2.67
N ASN A 43 -20.86 8.24 -1.45
CA ASN A 43 -21.14 6.85 -1.13
C ASN A 43 -22.14 6.24 -2.15
N LYS A 44 -22.89 7.07 -2.90
CA LYS A 44 -23.70 6.67 -4.05
C LYS A 44 -22.94 5.97 -5.19
N ASN A 45 -21.63 6.14 -5.32
CA ASN A 45 -20.83 5.58 -6.43
C ASN A 45 -20.07 4.29 -6.07
N LYS A 46 -20.17 3.79 -4.83
CA LYS A 46 -19.56 2.51 -4.42
C LYS A 46 -20.45 1.32 -4.81
N THR A 47 -20.47 0.98 -6.10
CA THR A 47 -21.19 -0.19 -6.60
C THR A 47 -20.27 -1.40 -6.73
N GLU A 48 -20.83 -2.61 -6.63
CA GLU A 48 -20.05 -3.86 -6.79
C GLU A 48 -19.50 -3.99 -8.21
N GLU A 49 -20.22 -3.43 -9.20
CA GLU A 49 -19.78 -3.40 -10.59
C GLU A 49 -18.53 -2.53 -10.77
N LEU A 50 -18.47 -1.35 -10.12
CA LEU A 50 -17.28 -0.51 -10.16
C LEU A 50 -16.12 -1.17 -9.41
N ALA A 51 -16.37 -1.78 -8.25
CA ALA A 51 -15.36 -2.52 -7.50
C ALA A 51 -14.75 -3.66 -8.34
N LYS A 52 -15.61 -4.42 -9.03
CA LYS A 52 -15.21 -5.48 -9.95
C LYS A 52 -14.38 -4.94 -11.11
N PHE A 53 -14.82 -3.85 -11.74
CA PHE A 53 -14.08 -3.23 -12.85
C PHE A 53 -12.66 -2.86 -12.42
N ILE A 54 -12.53 -2.13 -11.30
CA ILE A 54 -11.22 -1.71 -10.77
C ILE A 54 -10.37 -2.92 -10.40
N ALA A 55 -10.92 -3.91 -9.69
CA ALA A 55 -10.18 -5.12 -9.31
C ALA A 55 -9.64 -5.88 -10.53
N LEU A 56 -10.40 -5.96 -11.62
CA LEU A 56 -9.99 -6.61 -12.86
C LEU A 56 -8.92 -5.80 -13.61
N GLU A 57 -9.10 -4.48 -13.70
CA GLU A 57 -8.12 -3.58 -14.32
C GLU A 57 -6.77 -3.66 -13.58
N GLU A 58 -6.78 -3.62 -12.25
CA GLU A 58 -5.56 -3.73 -11.45
C GLU A 58 -4.96 -5.14 -11.47
N SER A 59 -5.80 -6.15 -11.67
CA SER A 59 -5.35 -7.53 -11.86
C SER A 59 -4.55 -7.75 -13.14
N ASN A 60 -4.64 -6.83 -14.11
CA ASN A 60 -3.88 -6.90 -15.37
C ASN A 60 -2.46 -6.32 -15.27
N LYS A 61 -2.07 -5.78 -14.11
CA LYS A 61 -0.72 -5.22 -13.88
C LYS A 61 0.33 -6.33 -13.88
N ASN A 62 1.00 -6.53 -15.02
CA ASN A 62 2.08 -7.50 -15.17
C ASN A 62 3.42 -6.85 -15.53
N TYR A 63 4.15 -6.42 -14.50
CA TYR A 63 5.45 -5.75 -14.64
C TYR A 63 6.57 -6.56 -13.95
N PRO A 64 7.13 -7.60 -14.60
CA PRO A 64 8.10 -8.49 -13.97
C PRO A 64 9.40 -7.78 -13.56
N LYS A 65 9.79 -6.72 -14.28
CA LYS A 65 10.97 -5.92 -13.91
C LYS A 65 10.74 -5.14 -12.62
N THR A 66 9.59 -4.50 -12.48
CA THR A 66 9.18 -3.80 -11.25
C THR A 66 9.10 -4.75 -10.06
N VAL A 67 8.67 -6.01 -10.26
CA VAL A 67 8.71 -7.01 -9.17
C VAL A 67 10.14 -7.25 -8.67
N LEU A 68 11.10 -7.43 -9.58
CA LEU A 68 12.51 -7.62 -9.20
C LEU A 68 13.10 -6.39 -8.51
N GLU A 69 12.74 -5.20 -8.98
CA GLU A 69 13.15 -3.94 -8.37
C GLU A 69 12.57 -3.78 -6.96
N ASN A 70 11.27 -4.04 -6.78
CA ASN A 70 10.61 -3.97 -5.48
C ASN A 70 11.20 -4.98 -4.48
N GLU A 71 11.53 -6.20 -4.93
CA GLU A 71 12.24 -7.17 -4.10
C GLU A 71 13.61 -6.62 -3.65
N LYS A 72 14.34 -5.93 -4.53
CA LYS A 72 15.63 -5.34 -4.21
C LYS A 72 15.49 -4.16 -3.24
N VAL A 73 14.52 -3.28 -3.46
CA VAL A 73 14.21 -2.15 -2.58
C VAL A 73 13.85 -2.65 -1.18
N LEU A 74 12.93 -3.61 -1.08
CA LEU A 74 12.55 -4.19 0.20
C LEU A 74 13.73 -4.89 0.90
N SER A 75 14.58 -5.61 0.16
CA SER A 75 15.81 -6.21 0.71
C SER A 75 16.74 -5.15 1.32
N ASN A 76 16.93 -4.02 0.63
CA ASN A 76 17.77 -2.93 1.13
C ASN A 76 17.21 -2.33 2.43
N TYR A 77 15.89 -2.19 2.55
CA TYR A 77 15.25 -1.78 3.81
C TYR A 77 15.45 -2.82 4.92
N LEU A 78 15.26 -4.10 4.63
CA LEU A 78 15.47 -5.18 5.61
C LEU A 78 16.92 -5.25 6.08
N ASP A 79 17.90 -5.03 5.20
CA ASP A 79 19.32 -4.92 5.56
C ASP A 79 19.59 -3.72 6.47
N LEU A 80 18.96 -2.57 6.20
CA LEU A 80 19.06 -1.39 7.06
C LEU A 80 18.49 -1.67 8.45
N LEU A 81 17.28 -2.23 8.53
CA LEU A 81 16.63 -2.55 9.80
C LEU A 81 17.43 -3.59 10.60
N LYS A 82 17.92 -4.64 9.93
CA LYS A 82 18.79 -5.66 10.54
C LYS A 82 20.06 -5.07 11.13
N ARG A 83 20.75 -4.18 10.42
CA ARG A 83 21.98 -3.51 10.92
C ARG A 83 21.71 -2.63 12.15
N ASN A 84 20.49 -2.14 12.30
CA ASN A 84 20.06 -1.34 13.45
C ASN A 84 19.35 -2.17 14.52
N ASN A 85 19.39 -3.51 14.44
CA ASN A 85 18.69 -4.43 15.36
C ASN A 85 17.17 -4.15 15.50
N ILE A 86 16.53 -3.66 14.43
CA ILE A 86 15.09 -3.42 14.38
C ILE A 86 14.40 -4.63 13.76
N LYS A 87 13.40 -5.18 14.46
CA LYS A 87 12.58 -6.31 13.98
C LYS A 87 11.47 -5.78 13.05
N PRO A 88 11.50 -6.08 11.74
CA PRO A 88 10.50 -5.55 10.82
C PRO A 88 9.16 -6.28 10.93
N ILE A 89 8.08 -5.51 10.79
CA ILE A 89 6.73 -6.02 10.59
C ILE A 89 6.21 -5.41 9.28
N LEU A 90 5.82 -6.26 8.34
CA LEU A 90 5.14 -5.85 7.12
C LEU A 90 3.65 -6.04 7.31
N VAL A 91 2.88 -5.02 6.98
CA VAL A 91 1.42 -5.04 7.05
C VAL A 91 0.88 -4.94 5.63
N VAL A 92 0.05 -5.89 5.22
CA VAL A 92 -0.76 -5.76 3.99
C VAL A 92 -2.09 -5.17 4.43
N CYS A 93 -2.36 -3.93 4.02
CA CYS A 93 -3.59 -3.25 4.38
C CYS A 93 -4.82 -4.01 3.86
N PRO A 94 -5.95 -3.94 4.58
CA PRO A 94 -7.19 -4.50 4.10
C PRO A 94 -7.70 -3.73 2.88
N VAL A 95 -8.57 -4.37 2.11
CA VAL A 95 -9.34 -3.74 1.04
C VAL A 95 -10.82 -4.12 1.19
N SER A 96 -11.71 -3.40 0.52
CA SER A 96 -13.14 -3.71 0.56
C SER A 96 -13.43 -5.15 0.11
N LYS A 97 -14.51 -5.75 0.64
CA LYS A 97 -14.96 -7.08 0.24
C LYS A 97 -15.44 -7.07 -1.21
N MET A 98 -16.07 -5.98 -1.61
CA MET A 98 -16.54 -5.78 -2.99
C MET A 98 -15.37 -5.84 -3.99
N TYR A 99 -14.17 -5.37 -3.62
CA TYR A 99 -12.99 -5.42 -4.48
C TYR A 99 -12.24 -6.74 -4.40
N SER A 100 -11.88 -7.19 -3.19
CA SER A 100 -11.05 -8.40 -3.00
C SER A 100 -11.69 -9.66 -3.58
N LYS A 101 -13.02 -9.72 -3.64
CA LYS A 101 -13.79 -10.80 -4.27
C LYS A 101 -13.40 -11.03 -5.74
N TYR A 102 -13.02 -9.99 -6.47
CA TYR A 102 -12.71 -10.05 -7.90
C TYR A 102 -11.22 -9.92 -8.21
N PHE A 103 -10.38 -9.70 -7.20
CA PHE A 103 -8.95 -9.50 -7.37
C PHE A 103 -8.22 -10.80 -7.76
N SER A 104 -7.15 -10.67 -8.53
CA SER A 104 -6.40 -11.81 -9.07
C SER A 104 -5.68 -12.61 -7.99
N LYS A 105 -6.09 -13.87 -7.84
CA LYS A 105 -5.39 -14.86 -7.02
C LYS A 105 -3.96 -15.13 -7.50
N GLU A 106 -3.70 -14.98 -8.80
CA GLU A 106 -2.36 -15.15 -9.35
C GLU A 106 -1.41 -14.03 -8.87
N LEU A 107 -1.88 -12.77 -8.88
CA LEU A 107 -1.09 -11.66 -8.35
C LEU A 107 -0.84 -11.82 -6.84
N MET A 108 -1.84 -12.26 -6.09
CA MET A 108 -1.66 -12.60 -4.67
C MET A 108 -0.60 -13.69 -4.48
N GLN A 109 -0.64 -14.75 -5.29
CA GLN A 109 0.35 -15.82 -5.22
C GLN A 109 1.77 -15.31 -5.56
N ARG A 110 1.90 -14.42 -6.55
CA ARG A 110 3.18 -13.77 -6.88
C ARG A 110 3.71 -12.95 -5.71
N PHE A 111 2.86 -12.17 -5.05
CA PHE A 111 3.21 -11.46 -3.82
C PHE A 111 3.75 -12.42 -2.75
N TYR A 112 3.01 -13.49 -2.43
CA TYR A 112 3.46 -14.47 -1.44
C TYR A 112 4.77 -15.17 -1.82
N ASN A 113 5.00 -15.44 -3.11
CA ASN A 113 6.24 -16.02 -3.59
C ASN A 113 7.43 -15.09 -3.32
N SER A 114 7.30 -13.79 -3.62
CA SER A 114 8.33 -12.78 -3.32
C SER A 114 8.58 -12.66 -1.82
N ILE A 115 7.53 -12.60 -1.00
CA ILE A 115 7.65 -12.55 0.47
C ILE A 115 8.34 -13.81 1.02
N ASN A 116 7.94 -15.00 0.56
CA ASN A 116 8.53 -16.26 1.02
C ASN A 116 10.00 -16.41 0.61
N LYS A 117 10.39 -15.88 -0.55
CA LYS A 117 11.79 -15.78 -0.95
C LYS A 117 12.59 -14.93 0.03
N LEU A 118 12.08 -13.77 0.42
CA LEU A 118 12.74 -12.87 1.37
C LEU A 118 12.78 -13.45 2.79
N LYS A 119 11.73 -14.15 3.24
CA LYS A 119 11.69 -14.82 4.56
C LYS A 119 12.77 -15.90 4.74
N LYS A 120 13.33 -16.44 3.65
CA LYS A 120 14.47 -17.38 3.72
C LYS A 120 15.79 -16.69 4.12
N ILE A 121 15.87 -15.37 3.93
CA ILE A 121 17.10 -14.57 4.11
C ILE A 121 16.97 -13.66 5.33
N TYR A 122 15.77 -13.14 5.59
CA TYR A 122 15.48 -12.14 6.61
C TYR A 122 14.45 -12.65 7.63
N SER A 123 14.58 -12.20 8.87
CA SER A 123 13.59 -12.42 9.91
C SER A 123 12.66 -11.21 9.99
N PHE A 124 11.40 -11.37 9.59
CA PHE A 124 10.34 -10.36 9.71
C PHE A 124 8.97 -11.03 9.77
N HIS A 125 7.98 -10.30 10.30
CA HIS A 125 6.59 -10.76 10.36
C HIS A 125 5.78 -10.13 9.23
N VAL A 126 4.73 -10.84 8.80
CA VAL A 126 3.77 -10.33 7.82
C VAL A 126 2.38 -10.53 8.39
N TYR A 127 1.66 -9.44 8.58
CA TYR A 127 0.24 -9.45 8.92
C TYR A 127 -0.53 -9.04 7.69
N ASP A 128 -1.25 -9.99 7.12
CA ASP A 128 -1.98 -9.79 5.88
C ASP A 128 -3.47 -9.63 6.18
N PHE A 129 -3.99 -8.42 5.94
CA PHE A 129 -5.39 -8.10 6.13
C PHE A 129 -6.17 -7.98 4.82
N PHE A 130 -5.55 -8.26 3.66
CA PHE A 130 -6.14 -7.98 2.34
C PHE A 130 -7.54 -8.57 2.16
N THR A 131 -7.77 -9.81 2.59
CA THR A 131 -9.07 -10.48 2.57
C THR A 131 -9.66 -10.71 3.98
N SER A 132 -9.22 -9.93 4.97
CA SER A 132 -9.60 -10.14 6.35
C SER A 132 -11.09 -9.88 6.60
N ASN A 133 -11.73 -10.81 7.31
CA ASN A 133 -13.11 -10.64 7.76
C ASN A 133 -13.27 -9.62 8.90
N LEU A 134 -12.16 -9.10 9.42
CA LEU A 134 -12.18 -8.06 10.45
C LEU A 134 -12.74 -6.74 9.89
N PHE A 135 -12.65 -6.50 8.59
CA PHE A 135 -13.11 -5.26 7.95
C PHE A 135 -14.42 -5.48 7.17
N CYS A 136 -15.23 -4.43 7.06
CA CYS A 136 -16.45 -4.37 6.27
C CYS A 136 -16.39 -3.18 5.30
N ASP A 137 -17.26 -3.14 4.29
CA ASP A 137 -17.16 -2.11 3.23
C ASP A 137 -17.38 -0.67 3.77
N ASN A 138 -18.03 -0.51 4.92
CA ASN A 138 -18.17 0.77 5.61
C ASN A 138 -16.87 1.28 6.27
N ASP A 139 -15.84 0.44 6.39
CA ASP A 139 -14.53 0.83 6.93
C ASP A 139 -13.66 1.54 5.86
N PHE A 140 -14.16 1.73 4.63
CA PHE A 140 -13.36 2.22 3.51
C PHE A 140 -13.86 3.54 2.92
N TYR A 141 -12.91 4.41 2.57
CA TYR A 141 -13.15 5.64 1.83
C TYR A 141 -13.42 5.35 0.35
N ASP A 142 -12.66 4.43 -0.25
CA ASP A 142 -12.90 3.85 -1.58
C ASP A 142 -12.81 2.32 -1.53
N PHE A 143 -12.40 1.63 -2.59
CA PHE A 143 -12.30 0.18 -2.57
C PHE A 143 -10.99 -0.37 -1.98
N THR A 144 -9.94 0.45 -1.92
CA THR A 144 -8.56 0.05 -1.54
C THR A 144 -7.96 0.88 -0.41
N HIS A 145 -8.63 1.95 0.03
CA HIS A 145 -8.19 2.85 1.09
C HIS A 145 -9.23 2.93 2.21
N LEU A 146 -8.77 2.76 3.44
CA LEU A 146 -9.59 2.89 4.65
C LEU A 146 -10.09 4.33 4.82
N ASN A 147 -11.25 4.50 5.43
CA ASN A 147 -11.68 5.81 5.95
C ASN A 147 -11.13 6.01 7.38
N GLU A 148 -11.54 7.10 8.03
CA GLU A 148 -11.13 7.40 9.41
C GLU A 148 -11.44 6.24 10.38
N VAL A 149 -12.69 5.73 10.35
CA VAL A 149 -13.14 4.62 11.21
C VAL A 149 -12.35 3.34 10.96
N GLY A 150 -12.15 2.98 9.69
CA GLY A 150 -11.36 1.81 9.32
C GLY A 150 -9.88 1.93 9.70
N SER A 151 -9.33 3.14 9.60
CA SER A 151 -7.94 3.44 9.95
C SER A 151 -7.71 3.37 11.47
N GLU A 152 -8.64 3.90 12.27
CA GLU A 152 -8.61 3.75 13.73
C GLU A 152 -8.66 2.27 14.13
N LYS A 153 -9.56 1.51 13.50
CA LYS A 153 -9.68 0.07 13.72
C LYS A 153 -8.41 -0.71 13.38
N LEU A 154 -7.79 -0.45 12.23
CA LEU A 154 -6.51 -1.06 11.88
C LEU A 154 -5.42 -0.69 12.90
N THR A 155 -5.39 0.57 13.33
CA THR A 155 -4.42 1.06 14.33
C THR A 155 -4.57 0.31 15.65
N ASN A 156 -5.79 0.10 16.13
CA ASN A 156 -6.04 -0.67 17.35
C ASN A 156 -5.60 -2.13 17.22
N ILE A 157 -5.90 -2.78 16.08
CA ILE A 157 -5.42 -4.15 15.79
C ILE A 157 -3.89 -4.21 15.80
N LEU A 158 -3.22 -3.22 15.19
CA LEU A 158 -1.76 -3.17 15.17
C LEU A 158 -1.18 -2.90 16.55
N ASN A 159 -1.78 -2.04 17.35
CA ASN A 159 -1.39 -1.82 18.74
C ASN A 159 -1.42 -3.14 19.52
N ASP A 160 -2.47 -3.94 19.40
CA ASP A 160 -2.56 -5.25 20.07
C ASP A 160 -1.48 -6.25 19.59
N ILE A 161 -1.02 -6.12 18.35
CA ILE A 161 0.03 -6.97 17.76
C ILE A 161 1.43 -6.58 18.24
N ILE A 162 1.69 -5.28 18.38
CA ILE A 162 3.03 -4.74 18.69
C ILE A 162 3.26 -4.49 20.17
N SER A 163 2.20 -4.47 20.98
CA SER A 163 2.25 -4.35 22.44
C SER A 163 2.88 -5.59 23.08
#